data_AF-A0A350KMG4-F1
#
_entry.id   AF-A0A350KMG4-F1
#
_cell.length_a   1.000
_cell.length_b   1.000
_cell.length_c   1.000
_cell.angle_alpha   90.00
_cell.angle_beta   90.00
_cell.angle_gamma   90.00
#
_symmetry.space_group_name_H-M   'P 1'
#
loop_
_entity.id
_entity.type
_entity.pdbx_description
1 polymer ?
#
loop_
_entity_poly.entity_id
_entity_poly.type
_entity_poly.pdbx_seq_one_letter_code
_entity_poly.pdbx_strand_id
1 'polypeptide(L)'
;MTLNEWAARALEITTAKGFHDTEKRLEKALAGNDALVEEVASLQTARRLALVHSEVSEALEACRKGKRADLSAFETDGKTKEAFEKHIKDSFEDELADAVIRLLELAACENVDIETHVRLKTEYNAARPYKFGKAY
;
A
#
# COMPACT_ATOMS: atom_id res chain seq x y z
N MET A 1 -11.83 -6.74 9.58
CA MET A 1 -10.37 -6.81 9.73
C MET A 1 -9.86 -5.46 10.19
N THR A 2 -8.91 -5.43 11.12
CA THR A 2 -8.21 -4.21 11.54
C THR A 2 -7.14 -3.81 10.51
N LEU A 3 -6.52 -2.62 10.65
CA LEU A 3 -5.45 -2.20 9.73
C LEU A 3 -4.23 -3.12 9.82
N ASN A 4 -3.88 -3.58 11.03
CA ASN A 4 -2.77 -4.52 11.21
C ASN A 4 -3.11 -5.90 10.60
N GLU A 5 -4.36 -6.35 10.69
CA GLU A 5 -4.80 -7.58 10.02
C GLU A 5 -4.73 -7.46 8.48
N TRP A 6 -5.08 -6.29 7.94
CA TRP A 6 -4.92 -6.00 6.51
C TRP A 6 -3.44 -5.95 6.09
N ALA A 7 -2.58 -5.35 6.89
CA ALA A 7 -1.13 -5.31 6.67
C ALA A 7 -0.52 -6.72 6.64
N ALA A 8 -0.88 -7.56 7.61
CA ALA A 8 -0.45 -8.96 7.64
C ALA A 8 -0.93 -9.74 6.40
N ARG A 9 -2.19 -9.54 5.99
CA ARG A 9 -2.74 -10.17 4.78
C ARG A 9 -2.05 -9.71 3.50
N ALA A 10 -1.74 -8.41 3.39
CA ALA A 10 -1.03 -7.88 2.23
C ALA A 10 0.35 -8.55 2.10
N LEU A 11 1.11 -8.60 3.20
CA LEU A 11 2.42 -9.25 3.25
C LEU A 11 2.35 -10.76 2.95
N GLU A 12 1.33 -11.46 3.44
CA GLU A 12 1.11 -12.87 3.14
C GLU A 12 0.94 -13.10 1.63
N ILE A 13 0.08 -12.30 0.99
CA ILE A 13 -0.20 -12.40 -0.45
C ILE A 13 1.05 -12.09 -1.28
N THR A 14 1.78 -11.01 -0.96
CA THR A 14 2.97 -10.63 -1.74
C THR A 14 4.12 -11.61 -1.52
N THR A 15 4.26 -12.16 -0.32
CA THR A 15 5.19 -13.26 -0.03
C THR A 15 4.84 -14.52 -0.82
N ALA A 16 3.58 -14.93 -0.84
CA ALA A 16 3.15 -16.10 -1.60
C ALA A 16 3.37 -15.95 -3.11
N LYS A 17 3.37 -14.71 -3.62
CA LYS A 17 3.67 -14.37 -5.02
C LYS A 17 5.18 -14.17 -5.30
N GLY A 18 6.05 -14.32 -4.31
CA GLY A 18 7.51 -14.26 -4.48
C GLY A 18 8.10 -12.85 -4.57
N PHE A 19 7.34 -11.80 -4.23
CA PHE A 19 7.83 -10.41 -4.32
C PHE A 19 9.01 -10.09 -3.37
N HIS A 20 9.21 -10.92 -2.34
CA HIS A 20 10.28 -10.81 -1.34
C HIS A 20 11.43 -11.81 -1.54
N ASP A 21 11.42 -12.62 -2.59
CA ASP A 21 12.39 -13.71 -2.76
C ASP A 21 13.81 -13.19 -2.99
N THR A 22 13.95 -12.08 -3.72
CA THR A 22 15.25 -11.42 -3.92
C THR A 22 15.80 -10.88 -2.61
N GLU A 23 14.96 -10.32 -1.76
CA GLU A 23 15.34 -9.76 -0.46
C GLU A 23 15.89 -10.87 0.44
N LYS A 24 15.14 -11.97 0.58
CA LYS A 24 15.57 -13.17 1.33
C LYS A 24 16.88 -13.77 0.79
N ARG A 25 17.06 -13.76 -0.53
CA ARG A 25 18.30 -14.26 -1.15
C ARG A 25 19.49 -13.37 -0.81
N LEU A 26 19.31 -12.05 -0.84
CA LEU A 26 20.35 -11.08 -0.49
C LEU A 26 20.71 -11.17 0.99
N GLU A 27 19.73 -11.22 1.88
CA GLU A 27 19.95 -11.43 3.31
C GLU A 27 20.78 -12.69 3.59
N LYS A 28 20.43 -13.80 2.94
CA LYS A 28 21.19 -15.06 3.06
C LYS A 28 22.61 -14.92 2.52
N ALA A 29 22.78 -14.24 1.38
CA ALA A 29 24.09 -14.08 0.76
C ALA A 29 25.03 -13.15 1.56
N LEU A 30 24.45 -12.21 2.31
CA LEU A 30 25.17 -11.22 3.13
C LEU A 30 25.26 -11.62 4.61
N ALA A 31 24.85 -12.84 4.95
CA ALA A 31 24.87 -13.33 6.33
C ALA A 31 26.28 -13.21 6.95
N GLY A 32 26.36 -12.55 8.11
CA GLY A 32 27.62 -12.26 8.80
C GLY A 32 28.24 -10.90 8.47
N ASN A 33 27.61 -10.09 7.61
CA ASN A 33 27.96 -8.69 7.39
C ASN A 33 26.78 -7.77 7.72
N ASP A 34 26.59 -7.52 9.01
CA ASP A 34 25.44 -6.78 9.55
C ASP A 34 25.29 -5.38 8.91
N ALA A 35 26.40 -4.70 8.63
CA ALA A 35 26.39 -3.38 7.99
C ALA A 35 25.78 -3.42 6.58
N LEU A 36 26.15 -4.43 5.77
CA LEU A 36 25.56 -4.59 4.43
C LEU A 36 24.11 -5.08 4.47
N VAL A 37 23.75 -5.89 5.47
CA VAL A 37 22.37 -6.32 5.67
C VAL A 37 21.47 -5.12 5.97
N GLU A 38 21.91 -4.21 6.86
CA GLU A 38 21.18 -2.98 7.17
C GLU A 38 21.07 -2.05 5.96
N GLU A 39 22.17 -1.87 5.21
CA GLU A 39 22.17 -1.06 3.99
C GLU A 39 21.17 -1.62 2.95
N VAL A 40 21.19 -2.93 2.70
CA VAL A 40 20.24 -3.56 1.77
C VAL A 40 18.80 -3.43 2.27
N ALA A 41 18.54 -3.60 3.56
CA ALA A 41 17.20 -3.41 4.13
C ALA A 41 16.68 -2.00 3.85
N SER A 42 17.49 -0.97 4.08
CA SER A 42 17.13 0.43 3.80
C SER A 42 16.80 0.69 2.32
N LEU A 43 17.51 0.03 1.40
CA LEU A 43 17.24 0.11 -0.04
C LEU A 43 15.91 -0.59 -0.40
N GLN A 44 15.54 -1.67 0.29
CA GLN A 44 14.22 -2.30 0.10
C GLN A 44 13.09 -1.40 0.61
N THR A 45 13.27 -0.72 1.74
CA THR A 45 12.33 0.31 2.22
C THR A 45 12.15 1.40 1.16
N ALA A 46 13.24 1.93 0.60
CA ALA A 46 13.19 2.94 -0.46
C ALA A 46 12.46 2.44 -1.72
N ARG A 47 12.71 1.18 -2.13
CA ARG A 47 12.00 0.54 -3.24
C ARG A 47 10.50 0.45 -2.99
N ARG A 48 10.07 0.02 -1.80
CA ARG A 48 8.64 -0.08 -1.45
C ARG A 48 7.97 1.28 -1.41
N LEU A 49 8.64 2.31 -0.90
CA LEU A 49 8.16 3.70 -0.97
C LEU A 49 7.98 4.19 -2.41
N ALA A 50 8.91 3.84 -3.31
CA ALA A 50 8.78 4.18 -4.72
C ALA A 50 7.58 3.48 -5.39
N LEU A 51 7.28 2.23 -5.00
CA LEU A 51 6.06 1.53 -5.46
C LEU A 51 4.78 2.22 -4.96
N VAL A 52 4.72 2.64 -3.69
CA VAL A 52 3.57 3.44 -3.21
C VAL A 52 3.39 4.70 -4.07
N HIS A 53 4.48 5.38 -4.40
CA HIS A 53 4.44 6.60 -5.21
C HIS A 53 3.95 6.32 -6.65
N SER A 54 4.28 5.16 -7.24
CA SER A 54 3.76 4.81 -8.56
C SER A 54 2.25 4.60 -8.54
N GLU A 55 1.70 3.88 -7.56
CA GLU A 55 0.23 3.66 -7.49
C GLU A 55 -0.52 5.00 -7.31
N VAL A 56 0.01 5.92 -6.50
CA VAL A 56 -0.56 7.27 -6.35
C VAL A 56 -0.50 8.06 -7.67
N SER A 57 0.54 7.86 -8.49
CA SER A 57 0.66 8.47 -9.81
C SER A 57 -0.32 7.86 -10.81
N GLU A 58 -0.58 6.56 -10.74
CA GLU A 58 -1.59 5.85 -11.53
C GLU A 58 -3.00 6.34 -11.16
N ALA A 59 -3.28 6.55 -9.88
CA ALA A 59 -4.53 7.17 -9.43
C ALA A 59 -4.71 8.58 -10.00
N LEU A 60 -3.67 9.42 -9.99
CA LEU A 60 -3.72 10.75 -10.61
C LEU A 60 -4.03 10.66 -12.11
N GLU A 61 -3.45 9.68 -12.80
CA GLU A 61 -3.67 9.47 -14.22
C GLU A 61 -5.09 8.98 -14.52
N ALA A 62 -5.63 8.05 -13.74
CA ALA A 62 -7.02 7.61 -13.81
C ALA A 62 -7.99 8.78 -13.55
N CYS A 63 -7.70 9.63 -12.57
CA CYS A 63 -8.46 10.84 -12.27
C CYS A 63 -8.50 11.82 -13.45
N ARG A 64 -7.34 12.10 -14.08
CA ARG A 64 -7.24 12.96 -15.29
C ARG A 64 -8.04 12.42 -16.47
N LYS A 65 -8.10 11.09 -16.60
CA LYS A 65 -8.87 10.39 -17.63
C LYS A 65 -10.36 10.25 -17.30
N GLY A 66 -10.79 10.67 -16.10
CA GLY A 66 -12.17 10.48 -15.64
C GLY A 66 -12.56 9.02 -15.43
N LYS A 67 -11.60 8.11 -15.26
CA LYS A 67 -11.87 6.69 -15.02
C LYS A 67 -12.29 6.46 -13.57
N ARG A 68 -13.52 6.00 -13.36
CA ARG A 68 -14.11 5.70 -12.05
C ARG A 68 -14.62 4.28 -12.01
N ALA A 69 -14.53 3.64 -10.86
CA ALA A 69 -15.10 2.31 -10.66
C ALA A 69 -16.62 2.34 -10.76
N ASP A 70 -17.22 1.36 -11.44
CA ASP A 70 -18.66 1.11 -11.42
C ASP A 70 -18.98 -0.10 -10.56
N LEU A 71 -19.21 0.16 -9.27
CA LEU A 71 -19.58 -0.88 -8.32
C LEU A 71 -20.91 -1.52 -8.68
N SER A 72 -21.90 -0.76 -9.18
CA SER A 72 -23.22 -1.30 -9.50
C SER A 72 -23.16 -2.29 -10.67
N ALA A 73 -22.38 -1.95 -11.70
CA ALA A 73 -22.13 -2.85 -12.82
C ALA A 73 -21.32 -4.08 -12.37
N PHE A 74 -20.31 -3.91 -11.52
CA PHE A 74 -19.56 -5.03 -10.94
C PHE A 74 -20.45 -5.99 -10.14
N GLU A 75 -21.41 -5.48 -9.35
CA GLU A 75 -22.36 -6.32 -8.62
C GLU A 75 -23.30 -7.08 -9.56
N THR A 76 -23.75 -6.41 -10.63
CA THR A 76 -24.66 -7.00 -11.62
C THR A 76 -23.98 -8.06 -12.49
N ASP A 77 -22.70 -7.87 -12.82
CA ASP A 77 -21.89 -8.76 -13.67
C ASP A 77 -21.24 -9.93 -12.87
N GLY A 78 -21.80 -10.26 -11.69
CA GLY A 78 -21.49 -11.49 -10.96
C GLY A 78 -20.24 -11.48 -10.08
N LYS A 79 -19.58 -10.32 -9.88
CA LYS A 79 -18.41 -10.16 -8.99
C LYS A 79 -17.23 -11.09 -9.30
N THR A 80 -17.01 -11.44 -10.57
CA THR A 80 -15.89 -12.27 -11.00
C THR A 80 -14.62 -11.45 -11.25
N LYS A 81 -13.50 -12.12 -11.54
CA LYS A 81 -12.25 -11.46 -11.97
C LYS A 81 -12.45 -10.68 -13.26
N GLU A 82 -13.19 -11.23 -14.21
CA GLU A 82 -13.52 -10.59 -15.48
C GLU A 82 -14.41 -9.36 -15.26
N ALA A 83 -15.38 -9.44 -14.34
CA ALA A 83 -16.20 -8.29 -13.96
C ALA A 83 -15.36 -7.19 -13.31
N PHE A 84 -14.39 -7.56 -12.45
CA PHE A 84 -13.46 -6.59 -11.86
C PHE A 84 -12.61 -5.90 -12.92
N GLU A 85 -12.01 -6.68 -13.82
CA GLU A 85 -11.19 -6.18 -14.95
C GLU A 85 -11.97 -5.22 -15.87
N LYS A 86 -13.28 -5.42 -15.98
CA LYS A 86 -14.15 -4.61 -16.83
C LYS A 86 -14.65 -3.33 -16.17
N HIS A 87 -15.01 -3.39 -14.88
CA HIS A 87 -15.76 -2.31 -14.22
C HIS A 87 -14.99 -1.57 -13.13
N ILE A 88 -13.92 -2.15 -12.61
CA ILE A 88 -13.15 -1.61 -11.48
C ILE A 88 -11.71 -1.33 -11.85
N LYS A 89 -11.08 -2.22 -12.62
CA LYS A 89 -9.65 -2.18 -12.90
C LYS A 89 -9.20 -0.88 -13.58
N ASP A 90 -8.02 -0.39 -13.20
CA ASP A 90 -7.38 0.83 -13.72
C ASP A 90 -8.24 2.10 -13.50
N SER A 91 -9.15 2.06 -12.53
CA SER A 91 -9.97 3.20 -12.11
C SER A 91 -9.34 3.96 -10.95
N PHE A 92 -9.76 5.20 -10.72
CA PHE A 92 -9.25 5.99 -9.61
C PHE A 92 -9.35 5.27 -8.25
N GLU A 93 -10.48 4.62 -7.98
CA GLU A 93 -10.71 3.87 -6.74
C GLU A 93 -9.81 2.63 -6.61
N ASP A 94 -9.53 1.95 -7.73
CA ASP A 94 -8.65 0.78 -7.78
C ASP A 94 -7.20 1.18 -7.46
N GLU A 95 -6.68 2.22 -8.13
CA GLU A 95 -5.32 2.70 -7.89
C GLU A 95 -5.11 3.28 -6.49
N LEU A 96 -6.15 3.91 -5.91
CA LEU A 96 -6.14 4.30 -4.50
C LEU A 96 -6.08 3.09 -3.57
N ALA A 97 -6.81 2.02 -3.90
CA ALA A 97 -6.76 0.78 -3.13
C ALA A 97 -5.37 0.13 -3.23
N ASP A 98 -4.75 0.11 -4.41
CA ASP A 98 -3.39 -0.38 -4.60
C ASP A 98 -2.38 0.44 -3.77
N ALA A 99 -2.47 1.76 -3.76
CA ALA A 99 -1.63 2.61 -2.90
C ALA A 99 -1.78 2.28 -1.40
N VAL A 100 -3.02 2.06 -0.94
CA VAL A 100 -3.29 1.66 0.45
C VAL A 100 -2.71 0.28 0.75
N ILE A 101 -2.86 -0.69 -0.15
CA ILE A 101 -2.32 -2.04 0.02
C ILE A 101 -0.79 -1.99 0.10
N ARG A 102 -0.12 -1.19 -0.73
CA ARG A 102 1.34 -0.99 -0.68
C ARG A 102 1.80 -0.36 0.64
N LEU A 103 1.07 0.63 1.16
CA LEU A 103 1.38 1.23 2.47
C LEU A 103 1.24 0.22 3.61
N LEU A 104 0.23 -0.63 3.56
CA LEU A 104 0.00 -1.68 4.57
C LEU A 104 1.04 -2.80 4.48
N GLU A 105 1.39 -3.24 3.27
CA GLU A 105 2.53 -4.16 3.03
C GLU A 105 3.83 -3.58 3.61
N LEU A 106 4.14 -2.32 3.30
CA LEU A 106 5.32 -1.63 3.82
C LEU A 106 5.31 -1.60 5.35
N ALA A 107 4.19 -1.24 5.98
CA ALA A 107 4.07 -1.24 7.43
C ALA A 107 4.34 -2.64 8.04
N ALA A 108 3.84 -3.70 7.41
CA ALA A 108 4.11 -5.06 7.84
C ALA A 108 5.60 -5.44 7.68
N CYS A 109 6.23 -5.10 6.56
CA CYS A 109 7.66 -5.33 6.34
C CYS A 109 8.55 -4.62 7.39
N GLU A 110 8.17 -3.40 7.76
CA GLU A 110 8.90 -2.57 8.74
C GLU A 110 8.48 -2.87 10.20
N ASN A 111 7.61 -3.86 10.43
CA ASN A 111 7.07 -4.21 11.75
C ASN A 111 6.41 -3.03 12.49
N VAL A 112 5.72 -2.16 11.76
CA VAL A 112 5.03 -0.98 12.30
C VAL A 112 3.60 -1.34 12.69
N ASP A 113 3.22 -1.03 13.93
CA ASP A 113 1.81 -1.04 14.39
C ASP A 113 1.05 0.15 13.78
N ILE A 114 0.72 0.03 12.48
CA ILE A 114 0.13 1.11 11.70
C ILE A 114 -1.24 1.52 12.25
N GLU A 115 -1.99 0.59 12.82
CA GLU A 115 -3.28 0.88 13.44
C GLU A 115 -3.15 1.84 14.62
N THR A 116 -2.24 1.57 15.55
CA THR A 116 -1.97 2.47 16.68
C THR A 116 -1.48 3.83 16.19
N HIS A 117 -0.57 3.87 15.21
CA HIS A 117 -0.08 5.12 14.65
C HIS A 117 -1.20 5.95 13.98
N VAL A 118 -2.09 5.32 13.20
CA VAL A 118 -3.25 5.98 12.58
C VAL A 118 -4.22 6.51 13.63
N ARG A 119 -4.52 5.72 14.67
CA ARG A 119 -5.39 6.14 15.79
C ARG A 119 -4.82 7.37 16.49
N LEU A 120 -3.57 7.28 16.97
CA LEU A 120 -2.89 8.38 17.66
C LEU A 120 -2.82 9.65 16.79
N LYS A 121 -2.52 9.47 15.49
CA LYS A 121 -2.44 10.61 14.57
C LYS A 121 -3.80 11.25 14.34
N THR A 122 -4.86 10.46 14.27
CA THR A 122 -6.24 10.94 14.09
C THR A 122 -6.71 11.72 15.32
N GLU A 123 -6.48 11.20 16.53
CA GLU A 123 -6.79 11.88 17.80
C GLU A 123 -6.04 13.22 17.89
N TYR A 124 -4.73 13.22 17.59
CA TYR A 124 -3.93 14.42 17.56
C TYR A 124 -4.41 15.43 16.49
N ASN A 125 -4.86 14.98 15.32
CA ASN A 125 -5.41 15.83 14.26
C ASN A 125 -6.79 16.42 14.62
N ALA A 126 -7.62 15.69 15.38
CA ALA A 126 -8.92 16.16 15.85
C ALA A 126 -8.80 17.23 16.95
N ALA A 127 -7.79 17.14 17.81
CA ALA A 127 -7.54 18.09 18.90
C ALA A 127 -6.97 19.45 18.42
N ARG A 128 -6.85 19.63 17.13
CA ARG A 128 -5.90 20.54 16.50
C ARG A 128 -6.71 21.75 15.95
N PRO A 129 -6.26 23.01 16.08
CA PRO A 129 -7.07 24.18 15.69
C PRO A 129 -7.47 24.15 14.21
N TYR A 130 -8.63 24.73 13.88
CA TYR A 130 -9.17 24.74 12.52
C TYR A 130 -8.12 25.18 11.48
N LYS A 131 -7.86 24.29 10.50
CA LYS A 131 -6.87 24.42 9.43
C LYS A 131 -5.40 24.63 9.83
N PHE A 132 -5.02 24.62 11.12
CA PHE A 132 -3.66 24.99 11.54
C PHE A 132 -3.19 26.36 11.00
N GLY A 133 -4.12 27.28 10.73
CA GLY A 133 -3.82 28.55 10.06
C GLY A 133 -3.45 28.45 8.57
N LYS A 134 -3.65 27.29 7.91
CA LYS A 134 -3.45 27.14 6.47
C LYS A 134 -4.68 27.58 5.68
N ALA A 135 -4.45 28.09 4.46
CA ALA A 135 -5.52 28.46 3.54
C ALA A 135 -6.26 27.22 2.98
N TYR A 136 -5.50 26.14 2.78
CA TYR A 136 -5.91 24.83 2.29
C TYR A 136 -5.27 23.72 3.13
#